data_AF-A0A2P8WJY8-F1
#
_entry.id   AF-A0A2P8WJY8-F1
#
_cell.length_a   1.000
_cell.length_b   1.000
_cell.length_c   1.000
_cell.angle_alpha   90.00
_cell.angle_beta   90.00
_cell.angle_gamma   90.00
#
_symmetry.space_group_name_H-M   'P 1'
#
loop_
_entity.id
_entity.type
_entity.pdbx_description
1 polymer ?
#
loop_
_entity_poly.entity_id
_entity_poly.type
_entity_poly.pdbx_seq_one_letter_code
_entity_poly.pdbx_strand_id
1 'polypeptide(L)'
;MKNIIWILRYIKRKGLSKNYYEDWKNYLNAWEKFWADFERYQQLADNNQGLNLSNLYPCIGDNTSETPIEPIYFHQDTWAFEHITKQKPSQHFDVGSNHKFVAFLSKIIPVTMVDIRPLALSLNTLNFKEGSILDLPFSDESIESLSSLCVVEHIGLGRYGDPLDPNGSEKAISELKRVLKPGGDLYISVPVDDCNKTFFNAHRAFSVDYLEKKFFPLETVEAKYIYGDYLVDNKRPGFGIGLFHFKKTSKVLEEENGHS
;
A
#
# COMPACT_ATOMS: atom_id res chain seq x y z
N MET A 1 9.52 -41.42 13.30
CA MET A 1 10.16 -40.84 14.50
C MET A 1 11.30 -39.86 14.20
N LYS A 2 12.29 -40.19 13.35
CA LYS A 2 13.41 -39.26 13.02
C LYS A 2 12.95 -37.93 12.39
N ASN A 3 11.95 -37.96 11.50
CA ASN A 3 11.43 -36.78 10.81
C ASN A 3 10.70 -35.81 11.77
N ILE A 4 9.96 -36.33 12.75
CA ILE A 4 9.27 -35.52 13.77
C ILE A 4 10.27 -34.79 14.67
N ILE A 5 11.33 -35.47 15.11
CA ILE A 5 12.39 -34.86 15.92
C ILE A 5 13.13 -33.78 15.13
N TRP A 6 13.34 -33.98 13.82
CA TRP A 6 13.93 -32.97 12.94
C TRP A 6 13.01 -31.76 12.78
N ILE A 7 11.71 -31.96 12.53
CA ILE A 7 10.71 -30.88 12.43
C ILE A 7 10.68 -30.06 13.72
N LEU A 8 10.61 -30.71 14.89
CA LEU A 8 10.58 -30.01 16.18
C LEU A 8 11.86 -29.21 16.43
N ARG A 9 13.04 -29.74 16.05
CA ARG A 9 14.31 -29.01 16.13
C ARG A 9 14.39 -27.85 15.15
N TYR A 10 13.87 -28.01 13.94
CA TYR A 10 13.81 -26.98 12.91
C TYR A 10 12.91 -25.82 13.35
N ILE A 11 11.69 -26.13 13.80
CA ILE A 11 10.72 -25.16 14.33
C ILE A 11 11.33 -24.38 15.51
N LYS A 12 11.96 -25.08 16.46
CA LYS A 12 12.62 -24.46 17.62
C LYS A 12 13.78 -23.53 17.22
N ARG A 13 14.49 -23.82 16.13
CA ARG A 13 15.66 -23.05 15.67
C ARG A 13 15.27 -21.83 14.82
N LYS A 14 14.20 -21.91 14.03
CA LYS A 14 13.80 -20.87 13.07
C LYS A 14 12.72 -19.92 13.61
N GLY A 15 11.98 -20.30 14.65
CA GLY A 15 10.82 -19.56 15.14
C GLY A 15 9.63 -19.70 14.18
N LEU A 16 8.42 -19.92 14.71
CA LEU A 16 7.22 -19.92 13.88
C LEU A 16 6.89 -18.48 13.49
N SER A 17 6.68 -18.23 12.19
CA SER A 17 5.98 -17.02 11.76
C SER A 17 4.51 -17.13 12.18
N LYS A 18 3.89 -15.99 12.51
CA LYS A 18 2.65 -15.87 13.30
C LYS A 18 1.37 -16.52 12.74
N ASN A 19 1.38 -17.12 11.55
CA ASN A 19 0.13 -17.56 10.86
C ASN A 19 -0.10 -19.08 10.77
N TYR A 20 0.71 -19.93 11.43
CA TYR A 20 0.55 -21.40 11.31
C TYR A 20 -0.43 -22.04 12.29
N TYR A 21 -1.04 -21.27 13.22
CA TYR A 21 -1.81 -21.86 14.32
C TYR A 21 -3.27 -22.22 13.99
N GLU A 22 -3.83 -21.75 12.87
CA GLU A 22 -5.26 -21.92 12.59
C GLU A 22 -5.62 -23.27 11.95
N ASP A 23 -4.67 -23.99 11.33
CA ASP A 23 -4.93 -25.33 10.77
C ASP A 23 -3.74 -26.29 10.88
N TRP A 24 -3.60 -26.87 12.07
CA TRP A 24 -2.56 -27.86 12.38
C TRP A 24 -2.64 -29.13 11.53
N LYS A 25 -3.81 -29.51 11.01
CA LYS A 25 -3.95 -30.70 10.16
C LYS A 25 -3.33 -30.46 8.79
N ASN A 26 -3.65 -29.33 8.17
CA ASN A 26 -3.04 -28.95 6.90
C ASN A 26 -1.52 -28.78 7.01
N TYR A 27 -1.04 -28.26 8.14
CA TYR A 27 0.39 -28.15 8.41
C TYR A 27 1.09 -29.53 8.50
N LEU A 28 0.48 -30.50 9.19
CA LEU A 28 1.03 -31.86 9.28
C LEU A 28 1.03 -32.56 7.92
N ASN A 29 -0.07 -32.46 7.16
CA ASN A 29 -0.17 -33.01 5.81
C ASN A 29 0.91 -32.44 4.87
N ALA A 30 1.20 -31.14 4.97
CA ALA A 30 2.25 -30.50 4.18
C ALA A 30 3.65 -31.04 4.51
N TRP A 31 3.91 -31.36 5.79
CA TRP A 31 5.16 -32.01 6.20
C TRP A 31 5.26 -33.47 5.74
N GLU A 32 4.17 -34.23 5.81
CA GLU A 32 4.14 -35.60 5.28
C GLU A 32 4.44 -35.60 3.78
N LYS A 33 3.80 -34.69 3.04
CA LYS A 33 4.08 -34.48 1.62
C LYS A 33 5.53 -34.08 1.36
N PHE A 34 6.08 -33.13 2.13
CA PHE A 34 7.48 -32.72 1.99
C PHE A 34 8.46 -33.90 2.10
N TRP A 35 8.27 -34.78 3.09
CA TRP A 35 9.14 -35.95 3.24
C TRP A 35 8.92 -37.01 2.16
N ALA A 36 7.68 -37.22 1.71
CA ALA A 36 7.40 -38.09 0.58
C ALA A 36 8.06 -37.58 -0.72
N ASP A 37 7.99 -36.27 -0.97
CA ASP A 37 8.64 -35.62 -2.11
C ASP A 37 10.18 -35.67 -1.97
N PHE A 38 10.72 -35.54 -0.76
CA PHE A 38 12.16 -35.70 -0.47
C PHE A 38 12.65 -37.12 -0.81
N GLU A 39 11.96 -38.16 -0.33
CA GLU A 39 12.32 -39.55 -0.61
C GLU A 39 12.21 -39.85 -2.11
N ARG A 40 11.13 -39.38 -2.75
CA ARG A 40 10.95 -39.49 -4.20
C ARG A 40 12.06 -38.79 -4.97
N TYR A 41 12.47 -37.59 -4.55
CA TYR A 41 13.58 -36.88 -5.18
C TYR A 41 14.87 -37.67 -5.07
N GLN A 42 15.20 -38.24 -3.90
CA GLN A 42 16.41 -39.05 -3.73
C GLN A 42 16.44 -40.29 -4.64
N GLN A 43 15.29 -40.90 -4.93
CA GLN A 43 15.21 -42.03 -5.85
C GLN A 43 15.42 -41.64 -7.32
N LEU A 44 15.09 -40.40 -7.68
CA LEU A 44 15.22 -39.87 -9.05
C LEU A 44 16.58 -39.21 -9.29
N ALA A 45 17.23 -38.72 -8.24
CA ALA A 45 18.49 -38.01 -8.30
C ALA A 45 19.64 -38.93 -8.73
N ASP A 46 20.50 -38.44 -9.61
CA ASP A 46 21.79 -39.08 -9.90
C ASP A 46 22.87 -38.69 -8.87
N ASN A 47 24.10 -39.17 -9.09
CA ASN A 47 25.23 -38.93 -8.19
C ASN A 47 25.59 -37.44 -8.01
N ASN A 48 25.21 -36.56 -8.95
CA ASN A 48 25.49 -35.13 -8.90
C ASN A 48 24.33 -34.31 -8.30
N GLN A 49 23.19 -34.94 -8.06
CA GLN A 49 21.97 -34.33 -7.52
C GLN A 49 21.66 -34.77 -6.08
N GLY A 50 22.61 -35.44 -5.42
CA GLY A 50 22.47 -35.91 -4.05
C GLY A 50 22.11 -34.80 -3.06
N LEU A 51 21.09 -35.04 -2.24
CA LEU A 51 20.65 -34.07 -1.23
C LEU A 51 21.54 -34.09 0.02
N ASN A 52 21.93 -32.90 0.49
CA ASN A 52 22.55 -32.73 1.80
C ASN A 52 21.52 -32.23 2.81
N LEU A 53 21.30 -32.99 3.88
CA LEU A 53 20.37 -32.65 4.96
C LEU A 53 20.66 -31.28 5.62
N SER A 54 21.92 -30.82 5.62
CA SER A 54 22.27 -29.50 6.15
C SER A 54 21.73 -28.35 5.31
N ASN A 55 21.43 -28.59 4.04
CA ASN A 55 20.96 -27.58 3.09
C ASN A 55 19.43 -27.59 2.94
N LEU A 56 18.71 -28.43 3.70
CA LEU A 56 17.27 -28.46 3.67
C LEU A 56 16.67 -27.14 4.15
N TYR A 57 15.82 -26.57 3.30
CA TYR A 57 15.07 -25.35 3.57
C TYR A 57 13.60 -25.58 3.17
N PRO A 58 12.78 -26.19 4.05
CA PRO A 58 11.39 -26.49 3.72
C PRO A 58 10.55 -25.22 3.62
N CYS A 59 9.94 -25.00 2.44
CA CYS A 59 8.97 -23.93 2.20
C CYS A 59 7.54 -24.46 2.36
N ILE A 60 7.19 -24.80 3.60
CA ILE A 60 5.90 -25.43 3.94
C ILE A 60 4.79 -24.39 3.79
N GLY A 61 3.83 -24.66 2.91
CA GLY A 61 2.68 -23.78 2.65
C GLY A 61 2.71 -23.07 1.29
N ASP A 62 3.81 -23.13 0.54
CA ASP A 62 3.91 -22.49 -0.78
C ASP A 62 3.20 -23.30 -1.89
N ASN A 63 3.02 -24.61 -1.68
CA ASN A 63 2.33 -25.48 -2.61
C ASN A 63 0.80 -25.35 -2.46
N THR A 64 0.28 -24.22 -2.91
CA THR A 64 -1.15 -23.89 -2.98
C THR A 64 -1.70 -24.07 -4.41
N SER A 65 -3.02 -24.17 -4.55
CA SER A 65 -3.66 -24.23 -5.88
C SER A 65 -3.58 -22.91 -6.64
N GLU A 66 -3.46 -21.79 -5.91
CA GLU A 66 -3.35 -20.44 -6.44
C GLU A 66 -2.33 -19.63 -5.64
N THR A 67 -1.75 -18.59 -6.25
CA THR A 67 -0.88 -17.66 -5.52
C THR A 67 -1.75 -16.67 -4.74
N PRO A 68 -1.63 -16.57 -3.41
CA PRO A 68 -2.40 -15.62 -2.63
C PRO A 68 -1.96 -14.19 -2.95
N ILE A 69 -2.92 -13.32 -3.22
CA ILE A 69 -2.70 -11.90 -3.53
C ILE A 69 -3.52 -11.09 -2.53
N GLU A 70 -2.90 -10.08 -1.90
CA GLU A 70 -3.62 -9.13 -1.06
C GLU A 70 -4.34 -8.12 -1.99
N PRO A 71 -5.68 -8.07 -1.97
CA PRO A 71 -6.46 -7.38 -3.00
C PRO A 71 -6.35 -5.85 -2.92
N ILE A 72 -6.17 -5.28 -1.73
CA ILE A 72 -6.15 -3.82 -1.56
C ILE A 72 -4.93 -3.21 -2.25
N TYR A 73 -3.73 -3.67 -1.90
CA TYR A 73 -2.48 -3.23 -2.53
C TYR A 73 -2.44 -3.60 -4.02
N PHE A 74 -2.96 -4.77 -4.40
CA PHE A 74 -3.01 -5.15 -5.81
C PHE A 74 -3.82 -4.16 -6.64
N HIS A 75 -5.06 -3.87 -6.26
CA HIS A 75 -5.94 -2.97 -7.01
C HIS A 75 -5.51 -1.50 -6.89
N GLN A 76 -5.13 -1.02 -5.70
CA GLN A 76 -4.75 0.39 -5.54
C GLN A 76 -3.46 0.73 -6.27
N ASP A 77 -2.43 -0.13 -6.17
CA ASP A 77 -1.12 0.15 -6.72
C ASP A 77 -1.20 0.12 -8.25
N THR A 78 -1.95 -0.84 -8.82
CA THR A 78 -2.16 -0.95 -10.27
C THR A 78 -2.97 0.23 -10.81
N TRP A 79 -4.06 0.60 -10.14
CA TRP A 79 -4.89 1.74 -10.50
C TRP A 79 -4.09 3.05 -10.50
N ALA A 80 -3.38 3.36 -9.41
CA ALA A 80 -2.62 4.60 -9.30
C ALA A 80 -1.46 4.63 -10.32
N PHE A 81 -0.75 3.51 -10.48
CA PHE A 81 0.35 3.39 -11.43
C PHE A 81 -0.11 3.67 -12.86
N GLU A 82 -1.24 3.08 -13.28
CA GLU A 82 -1.80 3.30 -14.61
C GLU A 82 -2.17 4.77 -14.84
N HIS A 83 -2.80 5.42 -13.86
CA HIS A 83 -3.20 6.82 -13.98
C HIS A 83 -2.00 7.76 -14.05
N ILE A 84 -1.05 7.62 -13.12
CA ILE A 84 0.15 8.47 -13.06
C ILE A 84 0.98 8.31 -14.33
N THR A 85 1.18 7.08 -14.81
CA THR A 85 2.00 6.84 -16.01
C THR A 85 1.32 7.32 -17.30
N LYS A 86 -0.01 7.29 -17.38
CA LYS A 86 -0.76 7.89 -18.51
C LYS A 86 -0.63 9.42 -18.54
N GLN A 87 -0.63 10.08 -17.38
CA GLN A 87 -0.45 11.54 -17.31
C GLN A 87 0.97 11.99 -17.70
N LYS A 88 1.97 11.10 -17.56
CA LYS A 88 3.38 11.38 -17.89
C LYS A 88 3.90 12.69 -17.25
N PRO A 89 3.72 12.90 -15.93
CA PRO A 89 4.26 14.07 -15.27
C PRO A 89 5.79 14.10 -15.38
N SER A 90 6.37 15.30 -15.35
CA SER A 90 7.83 15.48 -15.34
C SER A 90 8.48 14.85 -14.10
N GLN A 91 7.75 14.82 -12.99
CA GLN A 91 8.11 14.20 -11.73
C GLN A 91 6.84 13.87 -10.95
N HIS A 92 6.86 12.78 -10.19
CA HIS A 92 5.79 12.42 -9.26
C HIS A 92 6.28 12.51 -7.81
N PHE A 93 5.39 12.95 -6.92
CA PHE A 93 5.64 12.97 -5.47
C PHE A 93 4.70 11.98 -4.79
N ASP A 94 5.26 11.13 -3.95
CA ASP A 94 4.50 10.17 -3.14
C ASP A 94 4.68 10.51 -1.66
N VAL A 95 3.60 10.39 -0.87
CA VAL A 95 3.65 10.59 0.57
C VAL A 95 3.18 9.32 1.28
N GLY A 96 4.14 8.53 1.76
CA GLY A 96 3.94 7.40 2.67
C GLY A 96 3.35 6.12 2.08
N SER A 97 3.24 5.98 0.75
CA SER A 97 2.62 4.80 0.15
C SER A 97 3.52 3.56 0.22
N ASN A 98 3.03 2.43 -0.32
CA ASN A 98 3.79 1.18 -0.34
C ASN A 98 5.15 1.33 -1.04
N HIS A 99 6.22 0.91 -0.36
CA HIS A 99 7.59 0.96 -0.89
C HIS A 99 7.77 0.24 -2.24
N LYS A 100 7.02 -0.84 -2.53
CA LYS A 100 7.09 -1.54 -3.82
C LYS A 100 6.48 -0.72 -4.95
N PHE A 101 5.31 -0.11 -4.69
CA PHE A 101 4.65 0.79 -5.64
C PHE A 101 5.58 1.93 -6.06
N VAL A 102 6.12 2.68 -5.09
CA VAL A 102 7.03 3.81 -5.39
C VAL A 102 8.32 3.35 -6.05
N ALA A 103 8.86 2.18 -5.66
CA ALA A 103 10.07 1.64 -6.26
C ALA A 103 9.86 1.32 -7.75
N PHE A 104 8.75 0.67 -8.10
CA PHE A 104 8.44 0.35 -9.49
C PHE A 104 8.07 1.59 -10.30
N LEU A 105 7.26 2.50 -9.75
CA LEU A 105 6.91 3.76 -10.41
C LEU A 105 8.16 4.59 -10.73
N SER A 106 9.13 4.62 -9.82
CA SER A 106 10.40 5.33 -10.00
C SER A 106 11.22 4.85 -11.20
N LYS A 107 10.97 3.64 -11.72
CA LYS A 107 11.65 3.10 -12.90
C LYS A 107 11.17 3.71 -14.20
N ILE A 108 10.02 4.37 -14.19
CA ILE A 108 9.40 4.94 -15.38
C ILE A 108 9.40 6.47 -15.31
N ILE A 109 9.22 7.03 -14.12
CA ILE A 109 9.11 8.48 -13.89
C ILE A 109 9.99 8.85 -12.69
N PRO A 110 10.67 10.01 -12.66
CA PRO A 110 11.32 10.49 -11.45
C PRO A 110 10.32 10.57 -10.28
N VAL A 111 10.61 9.88 -9.17
CA VAL A 111 9.75 9.90 -7.97
C VAL A 111 10.53 10.47 -6.79
N THR A 112 9.88 11.37 -6.05
CA THR A 112 10.29 11.71 -4.67
C THR A 112 9.26 11.15 -3.69
N MET A 113 9.70 10.27 -2.79
CA MET A 113 8.88 9.77 -1.68
C MET A 113 9.18 10.56 -0.40
N VAL A 114 8.13 10.94 0.32
CA VAL A 114 8.20 11.45 1.69
C VAL A 114 7.58 10.44 2.65
N ASP A 115 8.31 10.00 3.67
CA ASP A 115 7.80 9.14 4.74
C ASP A 115 8.51 9.48 6.06
N ILE A 116 7.84 9.26 7.19
CA ILE A 116 8.45 9.37 8.52
C ILE A 116 9.42 8.23 8.81
N ARG A 117 9.37 7.14 8.05
CA ARG A 117 10.23 5.96 8.20
C ARG A 117 11.17 5.83 6.99
N PRO A 118 12.50 5.90 7.20
CA PRO A 118 13.45 5.71 6.10
C PRO A 118 13.38 4.30 5.51
N LEU A 119 13.55 4.21 4.19
CA LEU A 119 13.66 2.93 3.50
C LEU A 119 14.98 2.23 3.88
N ALA A 120 14.90 0.94 4.23
CA ALA A 120 16.08 0.13 4.55
C ALA A 120 16.95 -0.21 3.32
N LEU A 121 16.43 0.03 2.11
CA LEU A 121 17.09 -0.23 0.85
C LEU A 121 17.09 1.05 0.01
N SER A 122 18.25 1.40 -0.56
CA SER A 122 18.39 2.54 -1.45
C SER A 122 18.10 2.17 -2.91
N LEU A 123 17.50 3.09 -3.65
CA LEU A 123 17.24 2.94 -5.08
C LEU A 123 17.59 4.23 -5.82
N ASN A 124 18.54 4.19 -6.76
CA ASN A 124 19.03 5.40 -7.45
C ASN A 124 17.96 6.16 -8.23
N THR A 125 16.86 5.50 -8.59
CA THR A 125 15.74 6.11 -9.33
C THR A 125 14.71 6.78 -8.41
N LEU A 126 14.79 6.55 -7.10
CA LEU A 126 13.86 7.05 -6.10
C LEU A 126 14.59 8.01 -5.18
N ASN A 127 14.15 9.27 -5.17
CA ASN A 127 14.59 10.22 -4.17
C ASN A 127 13.74 10.02 -2.90
N PHE A 128 14.38 9.87 -1.74
CA PHE A 128 13.69 9.72 -0.46
C PHE A 128 13.94 10.94 0.42
N LYS A 129 12.88 11.44 1.06
CA LYS A 129 12.94 12.48 2.08
C LYS A 129 12.25 11.98 3.35
N GLU A 130 12.97 11.98 4.46
CA GLU A 130 12.33 11.77 5.76
C GLU A 130 11.49 12.99 6.11
N GLY A 131 10.21 12.80 6.43
CA GLY A 131 9.31 13.92 6.71
C GLY A 131 7.88 13.49 7.03
N SER A 132 7.13 14.41 7.64
CA SER A 132 5.73 14.19 8.00
C SER A 132 4.81 14.74 6.92
N ILE A 133 3.72 14.02 6.62
CA ILE A 133 2.61 14.54 5.80
C ILE A 133 1.94 15.77 6.42
N LEU A 134 2.20 16.06 7.70
CA LEU A 134 1.69 17.24 8.38
C LEU A 134 2.53 18.51 8.15
N ASP A 135 3.72 18.37 7.57
CA ASP A 135 4.66 19.47 7.26
C ASP A 135 5.55 19.04 6.09
N LEU A 136 4.98 19.09 4.89
CA LEU A 136 5.64 18.64 3.68
C LEU A 136 6.70 19.67 3.24
N PRO A 137 7.93 19.26 2.91
CA PRO A 137 9.05 20.16 2.61
C PRO A 137 8.99 20.68 1.15
N PHE A 138 7.82 21.17 0.76
CA PHE A 138 7.51 21.71 -0.56
C PHE A 138 6.75 23.03 -0.43
N SER A 139 7.01 23.94 -1.36
CA SER A 139 6.30 25.22 -1.42
C SER A 139 4.82 25.00 -1.74
N ASP A 140 3.99 25.95 -1.34
CA ASP A 140 2.59 26.02 -1.75
C ASP A 140 2.49 25.92 -3.27
N GLU A 141 1.51 25.16 -3.74
CA GLU A 141 1.12 25.10 -5.15
C GLU A 141 2.26 24.75 -6.12
N SER A 142 3.18 23.88 -5.70
CA SER A 142 4.39 23.54 -6.46
C SER A 142 4.38 22.15 -7.09
N ILE A 143 3.50 21.24 -6.64
CA ILE A 143 3.47 19.84 -7.08
C ILE A 143 2.40 19.62 -8.15
N GLU A 144 2.82 19.07 -9.30
CA GLU A 144 1.92 18.69 -10.41
C GLU A 144 1.22 17.35 -10.22
N SER A 145 1.93 16.36 -9.69
CA SER A 145 1.44 14.99 -9.57
C SER A 145 1.83 14.44 -8.21
N LEU A 146 0.81 14.13 -7.40
CA LEU A 146 0.95 13.76 -6.00
C LEU A 146 0.14 12.50 -5.69
N SER A 147 0.67 11.59 -4.87
CA SER A 147 -0.09 10.47 -4.32
C SER A 147 0.14 10.29 -2.83
N SER A 148 -0.87 9.70 -2.17
CA SER A 148 -0.83 9.31 -0.75
C SER A 148 -1.82 8.15 -0.57
N LEU A 149 -1.35 6.92 -0.80
CA LEU A 149 -2.16 5.71 -0.89
C LEU A 149 -2.14 4.93 0.43
N CYS A 150 -3.29 4.81 1.10
CA CYS A 150 -3.46 4.17 2.40
C CYS A 150 -2.57 4.79 3.50
N VAL A 151 -2.65 6.12 3.64
CA VAL A 151 -1.84 6.90 4.58
C VAL A 151 -2.68 7.85 5.44
N VAL A 152 -3.53 8.68 4.81
CA VAL A 152 -4.30 9.74 5.47
C VAL A 152 -5.12 9.22 6.65
N GLU A 153 -5.66 8.01 6.53
CA GLU A 153 -6.47 7.36 7.55
C GLU A 153 -5.71 6.98 8.82
N HIS A 154 -4.38 6.89 8.75
CA HIS A 154 -3.52 6.48 9.85
C HIS A 154 -3.00 7.65 10.68
N ILE A 155 -3.01 8.86 10.13
CA ILE A 155 -2.33 10.01 10.72
C ILE A 155 -2.95 10.40 12.07
N GLY A 156 -2.12 10.48 13.10
CA GLY A 156 -2.53 10.84 14.44
C GLY A 156 -3.02 9.67 15.29
N LEU A 157 -2.84 8.42 14.83
CA LEU A 157 -3.21 7.20 15.57
C LEU A 157 -2.01 6.53 16.26
N GLY A 158 -0.79 7.04 16.07
CA GLY A 158 0.43 6.56 16.72
C GLY A 158 0.91 5.19 16.24
N ARG A 159 0.31 4.65 15.17
CA ARG A 159 0.62 3.31 14.64
C ARG A 159 2.06 3.20 14.18
N TYR A 160 2.60 4.27 13.62
CA TYR A 160 3.91 4.28 12.98
C TYR A 160 4.95 5.09 13.77
N GLY A 161 4.61 5.49 15.00
CA GLY A 161 5.43 6.37 15.83
C GLY A 161 5.12 7.87 15.65
N ASP A 162 4.10 8.20 14.86
CA ASP A 162 3.55 9.55 14.72
C ASP A 162 2.90 10.04 16.04
N PRO A 163 2.92 11.36 16.34
CA PRO A 163 2.21 11.90 17.49
C PRO A 163 0.70 11.66 17.40
N LEU A 164 0.03 11.47 18.55
CA LEU A 164 -1.42 11.33 18.58
C LEU A 164 -2.10 12.67 18.21
N ASP A 165 -3.02 12.61 17.25
CA ASP A 165 -3.79 13.75 16.80
C ASP A 165 -5.17 13.30 16.26
N PRO A 166 -6.26 13.57 16.99
CA PRO A 166 -7.60 13.26 16.52
C PRO A 166 -7.94 13.87 15.14
N ASN A 167 -7.34 15.02 14.79
CA ASN A 167 -7.53 15.73 13.52
C ASN A 167 -6.42 15.45 12.50
N GLY A 168 -5.60 14.41 12.72
CA GLY A 168 -4.44 14.12 11.88
C GLY A 168 -4.79 13.93 10.40
N SER A 169 -5.90 13.25 10.10
CA SER A 169 -6.38 13.06 8.73
C SER A 169 -6.73 14.39 8.05
N GLU A 170 -7.43 15.30 8.74
CA GLU A 170 -7.81 16.61 8.21
C GLU A 170 -6.61 17.52 7.97
N LYS A 171 -5.61 17.47 8.86
CA LYS A 171 -4.36 18.22 8.69
C LYS A 171 -3.55 17.66 7.52
N ALA A 172 -3.45 16.34 7.38
CA ALA A 172 -2.81 15.71 6.23
C ALA A 172 -3.49 16.11 4.92
N ILE A 173 -4.83 16.08 4.85
CA ILE A 173 -5.58 16.53 3.67
C ILE A 173 -5.30 18.01 3.37
N SER A 174 -5.27 18.86 4.39
CA SER A 174 -4.96 20.29 4.21
C SER A 174 -3.57 20.49 3.62
N GLU A 175 -2.59 19.73 4.08
CA GLU A 175 -1.21 19.82 3.62
C GLU A 175 -1.02 19.30 2.18
N LEU A 176 -1.68 18.18 1.84
CA LEU A 176 -1.72 17.69 0.45
C LEU A 176 -2.33 18.74 -0.50
N LYS A 177 -3.40 19.42 -0.09
CA LYS A 177 -4.02 20.51 -0.88
C LYS A 177 -3.14 21.75 -1.00
N ARG A 178 -2.36 22.06 0.05
CA ARG A 178 -1.44 23.21 0.08
C ARG A 178 -0.37 23.05 -0.99
N VAL A 179 0.30 21.90 -1.03
CA VAL A 179 1.44 21.68 -1.93
C VAL A 179 1.04 21.42 -3.39
N LEU A 180 -0.17 20.92 -3.63
CA LEU A 180 -0.68 20.63 -4.97
C LEU A 180 -0.91 21.93 -5.76
N LYS A 181 -0.36 22.02 -6.98
CA LYS A 181 -0.51 23.18 -7.86
C LYS A 181 -1.91 23.24 -8.51
N PRO A 182 -2.41 24.41 -8.93
CA PRO A 182 -3.60 24.51 -9.77
C PRO A 182 -3.47 23.66 -11.05
N GLY A 183 -4.49 22.86 -11.35
CA GLY A 183 -4.48 21.88 -12.44
C GLY A 183 -3.70 20.59 -12.13
N GLY A 184 -3.09 20.46 -10.94
CA GLY A 184 -2.37 19.26 -10.51
C GLY A 184 -3.29 18.11 -10.14
N ASP A 185 -2.77 16.90 -10.29
CA ASP A 185 -3.44 15.62 -10.05
C ASP A 185 -3.03 15.03 -8.69
N LEU A 186 -4.02 14.64 -7.88
CA LEU A 186 -3.84 14.01 -6.58
C LEU A 186 -4.52 12.64 -6.54
N TYR A 187 -3.76 11.60 -6.24
CA TYR A 187 -4.26 10.22 -6.12
C TYR A 187 -4.25 9.77 -4.65
N ILE A 188 -5.41 9.39 -4.13
CA ILE A 188 -5.58 8.97 -2.74
C ILE A 188 -6.28 7.62 -2.69
N SER A 189 -5.89 6.77 -1.75
CA SER A 189 -6.71 5.66 -1.30
C SER A 189 -6.92 5.74 0.21
N VAL A 190 -8.15 5.48 0.65
CA VAL A 190 -8.54 5.48 2.06
C VAL A 190 -9.68 4.50 2.32
N PRO A 191 -9.81 3.93 3.52
CA PRO A 191 -10.99 3.19 3.91
C PRO A 191 -12.23 4.07 3.88
N VAL A 192 -13.30 3.53 3.30
CA VAL A 192 -14.61 4.18 3.21
C VAL A 192 -15.69 3.31 3.84
N ASP A 193 -16.68 3.95 4.45
CA ASP A 193 -17.79 3.28 5.12
C ASP A 193 -19.06 4.15 5.04
N ASP A 194 -20.17 3.68 5.59
CA ASP A 194 -21.46 4.40 5.58
C ASP A 194 -21.41 5.67 6.44
N CYS A 195 -20.54 5.68 7.45
CA CYS A 195 -20.28 6.83 8.31
C CYS A 195 -18.81 6.86 8.75
N ASN A 196 -18.37 8.02 9.22
CA ASN A 196 -17.01 8.16 9.74
C ASN A 196 -16.81 7.28 10.98
N LYS A 197 -15.78 6.42 10.95
CA LYS A 197 -15.43 5.51 12.04
C LYS A 197 -13.94 5.59 12.33
N THR A 198 -13.58 5.43 13.60
CA THR A 198 -12.18 5.31 14.02
C THR A 198 -11.95 3.92 14.57
N PHE A 199 -11.07 3.17 13.92
CA PHE A 199 -10.51 1.92 14.41
C PHE A 199 -9.17 2.27 15.05
N PHE A 200 -9.20 2.64 16.33
CA PHE A 200 -8.05 3.21 17.03
C PHE A 200 -6.77 2.38 16.83
N ASN A 201 -5.65 3.06 16.60
CA ASN A 201 -4.35 2.51 16.21
C ASN A 201 -4.29 1.80 14.85
N ALA A 202 -5.41 1.37 14.27
CA ALA A 202 -5.43 0.73 12.96
C ALA A 202 -5.60 1.73 11.82
N HIS A 203 -6.75 2.40 11.73
CA HIS A 203 -7.11 3.36 10.67
C HIS A 203 -8.42 4.10 11.00
N ARG A 204 -8.75 5.13 10.22
CA ARG A 204 -10.10 5.70 10.12
C ARG A 204 -10.78 5.26 8.82
N ALA A 205 -12.09 5.13 8.85
CA ALA A 205 -12.90 4.99 7.64
C ALA A 205 -13.82 6.20 7.52
N PHE A 206 -14.05 6.66 6.30
CA PHE A 206 -14.77 7.92 6.04
C PHE A 206 -16.01 7.68 5.19
N SER A 207 -17.05 8.49 5.38
CA SER A 207 -18.10 8.61 4.36
C SER A 207 -17.56 9.38 3.15
N VAL A 208 -18.06 9.06 1.96
CA VAL A 208 -17.63 9.74 0.72
C VAL A 208 -17.95 11.24 0.78
N ASP A 209 -19.14 11.61 1.22
CA ASP A 209 -19.55 13.02 1.41
C ASP A 209 -18.59 13.79 2.34
N TYR A 210 -18.06 13.12 3.37
CA TYR A 210 -17.10 13.74 4.27
C TYR A 210 -15.76 14.00 3.56
N LEU A 211 -15.28 13.02 2.79
CA LEU A 211 -14.06 13.17 1.99
C LEU A 211 -14.21 14.30 0.98
N GLU A 212 -15.29 14.31 0.20
CA GLU A 212 -15.55 15.36 -0.80
C GLU A 212 -15.53 16.76 -0.16
N LYS A 213 -16.19 16.92 1.00
CA LYS A 213 -16.16 18.17 1.76
C LYS A 213 -14.76 18.55 2.24
N LYS A 214 -13.94 17.58 2.65
CA LYS A 214 -12.57 17.83 3.13
C LYS A 214 -11.60 18.12 1.98
N PHE A 215 -11.80 17.50 0.83
CA PHE A 215 -10.96 17.70 -0.35
C PHE A 215 -11.31 18.97 -1.13
N PHE A 216 -12.49 19.56 -0.96
CA PHE A 216 -12.82 20.88 -1.50
C PHE A 216 -11.69 21.91 -1.24
N PRO A 217 -11.25 22.70 -2.26
CA PRO A 217 -11.88 22.88 -3.58
C PRO A 217 -11.40 21.92 -4.69
N LEU A 218 -10.74 20.81 -4.37
CA LEU A 218 -10.39 19.83 -5.40
C LEU A 218 -11.65 19.12 -5.92
N GLU A 219 -11.66 18.84 -7.22
CA GLU A 219 -12.75 18.14 -7.91
C GLU A 219 -12.39 16.66 -8.08
N THR A 220 -13.35 15.77 -7.83
CA THR A 220 -13.20 14.34 -8.10
C THR A 220 -13.29 14.10 -9.61
N VAL A 221 -12.18 13.68 -10.22
CA VAL A 221 -12.12 13.25 -11.62
C VAL A 221 -12.60 11.81 -11.75
N GLU A 222 -12.16 10.94 -10.86
CA GLU A 222 -12.56 9.53 -10.80
C GLU A 222 -12.64 9.06 -9.35
N ALA A 223 -13.60 8.19 -9.06
CA ALA A 223 -13.63 7.37 -7.86
C ALA A 223 -13.86 5.90 -8.23
N LYS A 224 -13.07 4.99 -7.63
CA LYS A 224 -13.25 3.54 -7.67
C LYS A 224 -13.28 2.99 -6.24
N TYR A 225 -13.76 1.76 -6.07
CA TYR A 225 -13.91 1.15 -4.76
C TYR A 225 -13.49 -0.32 -4.76
N ILE A 226 -12.77 -0.74 -3.72
CA ILE A 226 -12.37 -2.13 -3.52
C ILE A 226 -13.26 -2.77 -2.45
N TYR A 227 -13.88 -3.90 -2.80
CA TYR A 227 -14.69 -4.73 -1.89
C TYR A 227 -14.32 -6.20 -2.05
N GLY A 228 -13.72 -6.78 -1.00
CA GLY A 228 -13.10 -8.10 -1.11
C GLY A 228 -12.07 -8.09 -2.23
N ASP A 229 -12.26 -8.95 -3.22
CA ASP A 229 -11.32 -9.12 -4.35
C ASP A 229 -11.66 -8.25 -5.58
N TYR A 230 -12.71 -7.42 -5.49
CA TYR A 230 -13.27 -6.71 -6.64
C TYR A 230 -13.02 -5.21 -6.58
N LEU A 231 -12.54 -4.65 -7.70
CA LEU A 231 -12.59 -3.22 -7.99
C LEU A 231 -13.91 -2.88 -8.70
N VAL A 232 -14.63 -1.89 -8.21
CA VAL A 232 -15.96 -1.50 -8.70
C VAL A 232 -16.08 0.02 -8.85
N ASP A 233 -16.96 0.47 -9.73
CA ASP A 233 -17.14 1.90 -10.03
C ASP A 233 -17.97 2.63 -8.98
N ASN A 234 -18.87 1.93 -8.27
CA ASN A 234 -19.85 2.54 -7.37
C ASN A 234 -19.62 2.12 -5.93
N LYS A 235 -19.73 3.08 -5.00
CA LYS A 235 -19.73 2.83 -3.56
C LYS A 235 -20.88 1.86 -3.22
N ARG A 236 -20.57 0.85 -2.43
CA ARG A 236 -21.55 -0.07 -1.82
C ARG A 236 -21.68 0.21 -0.32
N PRO A 237 -22.78 -0.17 0.34
CA PRO A 237 -22.87 -0.06 1.78
C PRO A 237 -21.74 -0.82 2.50
N GLY A 238 -21.32 -0.29 3.66
CA GLY A 238 -20.30 -0.87 4.52
C GLY A 238 -18.85 -0.56 4.12
N PHE A 239 -17.93 -1.30 4.75
CA PHE A 239 -16.49 -1.10 4.65
C PHE A 239 -15.93 -1.49 3.29
N GLY A 240 -15.15 -0.60 2.69
CA GLY A 240 -14.33 -0.85 1.51
C GLY A 240 -13.15 0.11 1.47
N ILE A 241 -12.38 0.09 0.39
CA ILE A 241 -11.32 1.07 0.14
C ILE A 241 -11.73 1.93 -1.05
N GLY A 242 -11.81 3.24 -0.85
CA GLY A 242 -12.04 4.20 -1.93
C GLY A 242 -10.72 4.61 -2.57
N LEU A 243 -10.68 4.66 -3.89
CA LEU A 243 -9.58 5.20 -4.70
C LEU A 243 -10.10 6.45 -5.38
N PHE A 244 -9.42 7.58 -5.17
CA PHE A 244 -9.88 8.89 -5.64
C PHE A 244 -8.77 9.58 -6.43
N HIS A 245 -9.09 9.94 -7.67
CA HIS A 245 -8.30 10.88 -8.46
C HIS A 245 -8.96 12.25 -8.36
N PHE A 246 -8.29 13.15 -7.66
CA PHE A 246 -8.69 14.54 -7.52
C PHE A 246 -7.87 15.43 -8.43
N LYS A 247 -8.46 16.55 -8.86
CA LYS A 247 -7.79 17.63 -9.57
C LYS A 247 -8.03 18.96 -8.89
N LYS A 248 -6.96 19.75 -8.71
CA LYS A 248 -7.11 21.10 -8.14
C LYS A 248 -7.62 22.04 -9.22
N THR A 249 -8.78 22.67 -9.01
CA THR A 249 -9.36 23.60 -9.98
C THR A 249 -8.37 24.73 -10.28
N SER A 250 -8.08 24.96 -11.56
CA SER A 250 -7.37 26.15 -11.99
C SER A 250 -8.27 27.34 -11.73
N LYS A 251 -7.85 28.31 -10.90
CA LYS A 251 -8.54 29.61 -10.91
C LYS A 251 -8.42 30.15 -12.34
N VAL A 252 -9.51 30.12 -13.09
CA VAL A 252 -9.67 31.02 -14.21
C VAL A 252 -9.68 32.40 -13.56
N LEU A 253 -8.67 33.22 -13.86
CA LEU A 253 -8.77 34.66 -13.64
C LEU A 253 -9.91 35.14 -14.55
N GLU A 254 -11.16 35.04 -14.08
CA GLU A 254 -12.21 35.93 -14.55
C GLU A 254 -11.87 37.30 -13.94
N GLU A 255 -10.88 37.96 -14.53
CA GLU A 255 -10.80 39.41 -14.48
C GLU A 255 -12.09 39.93 -15.07
N GLU A 256 -12.82 40.63 -14.22
CA GLU A 256 -13.95 41.48 -14.58
C GLU A 256 -13.60 42.30 -15.83
N ASN A 257 -14.11 41.89 -17.00
CA ASN A 257 -14.42 42.84 -18.06
C ASN A 257 -15.69 43.61 -17.65
N GLY A 258 -15.59 44.33 -16.54
CA GLY A 258 -16.35 45.55 -16.34
C GLY A 258 -15.67 46.64 -17.14
N HIS A 259 -16.15 46.91 -18.35
CA HIS A 259 -15.97 48.20 -19.02
C HIS A 259 -17.29 48.57 -19.70
N SER A 260 -17.99 49.49 -19.02
CA SER A 260 -18.85 50.57 -19.52
C SER A 260 -19.96 50.25 -20.52
#